data_AF-A0A7Y2U1Z8-F1
#
_entry.id   AF-A0A7Y2U1Z8-F1
#
_cell.length_a   1.000
_cell.length_b   1.000
_cell.length_c   1.000
_cell.angle_alpha   90.00
_cell.angle_beta   90.00
_cell.angle_gamma   90.00
#
_symmetry.space_group_name_H-M   'P 1'
#
loop_
_entity.id
_entity.type
_entity.pdbx_description
1 polymer ?
#
loop_
_entity_poly.entity_id
_entity_poly.type
_entity_poly.pdbx_seq_one_letter_code
_entity_poly.pdbx_strand_id
1 'polypeptide(L)'
;MLERDVKRYAAYFKGWCQTFGEHESLADHDNEIYWLLSDKQAGFVLPPDHLRQLYRAVLLHRDAPPLTFRHYMLEVGDFSFSLTPEHEDRIRKTIHEILSTENSLHVYVTSHFMSGTNARIITLSAKKPISIIYKEIGHIPIRLD
;
A
#
# COMPACT_ATOMS: atom_id res chain seq x y z
N MET A 1 0.44 11.03 15.99
CA MET A 1 -0.39 11.12 14.76
C MET A 1 0.27 11.98 13.70
N LEU A 2 0.87 11.31 12.71
CA LEU A 2 1.41 11.88 11.47
C LEU A 2 0.38 11.64 10.35
N GLU A 3 0.08 12.65 9.54
CA GLU A 3 -0.88 12.56 8.44
C GLU A 3 -0.31 13.20 7.16
N ARG A 4 -0.52 12.54 6.02
CA ARG A 4 -0.19 13.06 4.68
C ARG A 4 -1.33 12.81 3.73
N ASP A 5 -1.63 13.79 2.89
CA ASP A 5 -2.49 13.58 1.72
C ASP A 5 -1.63 13.07 0.56
N VAL A 6 -2.03 11.92 -0.01
CA VAL A 6 -1.20 11.14 -0.93
C VAL A 6 -1.90 10.93 -2.26
N LYS A 7 -1.18 11.12 -3.36
CA LYS A 7 -1.73 10.97 -4.72
C LYS A 7 -2.04 9.51 -5.02
N ARG A 8 -3.24 9.23 -5.50
CA ARG A 8 -3.67 7.88 -5.91
C ARG A 8 -3.62 7.72 -7.42
N TYR A 9 -3.21 6.53 -7.85
CA TYR A 9 -3.17 6.17 -9.25
C TYR A 9 -3.84 4.83 -9.54
N ALA A 10 -4.51 4.77 -10.69
CA ALA A 10 -5.03 3.54 -11.26
C ALA A 10 -4.37 3.27 -12.62
N ALA A 11 -4.28 1.99 -13.00
CA ALA A 11 -3.78 1.62 -14.32
C ALA A 11 -4.75 2.07 -15.43
N TYR A 12 -4.21 2.52 -16.57
CA TYR A 12 -5.00 2.77 -17.78
C TYR A 12 -5.62 1.48 -18.32
N PHE A 13 -4.84 0.40 -18.31
CA PHE A 13 -5.23 -0.89 -18.87
C PHE A 13 -5.52 -1.88 -17.75
N LYS A 14 -6.65 -2.60 -17.87
CA LYS A 14 -7.07 -3.58 -16.87
C LYS A 14 -5.99 -4.66 -16.71
N GLY A 15 -5.60 -4.92 -15.47
CA GLY A 15 -4.64 -5.97 -15.11
C GLY A 15 -3.16 -5.57 -15.30
N TRP A 16 -2.89 -4.37 -15.81
CA TRP A 16 -1.53 -3.85 -15.88
C TRP A 16 -1.09 -3.28 -14.52
N CYS A 17 0.14 -3.55 -14.16
CA CYS A 17 0.86 -2.84 -13.11
C CYS A 17 2.36 -3.01 -13.32
N GLN A 18 3.15 -2.08 -12.78
CA GLN A 18 4.58 -2.23 -12.67
C GLN A 18 4.92 -3.22 -11.53
N THR A 19 6.08 -3.85 -11.64
CA THR A 19 6.66 -4.65 -10.56
C THR A 19 7.02 -3.76 -9.36
N PHE A 20 6.89 -4.29 -8.13
CA PHE A 20 7.32 -3.60 -6.91
C PHE A 20 8.80 -3.21 -6.99
N GLY A 21 9.68 -4.15 -7.38
CA GLY A 21 11.12 -3.95 -7.45
C GLY A 21 11.84 -4.63 -6.29
N GLU A 22 13.08 -4.21 -6.00
CA GLU A 22 13.87 -4.71 -4.87
C GLU A 22 13.23 -4.34 -3.53
N HIS A 23 13.17 -5.32 -2.62
CA HIS A 23 12.53 -5.20 -1.32
C HIS A 23 12.98 -6.28 -0.36
N GLU A 24 12.77 -6.02 0.93
CA GLU A 24 12.74 -7.03 1.97
C GLU A 24 11.30 -7.50 2.21
N SER A 25 11.12 -8.79 2.44
CA SER A 25 9.80 -9.39 2.69
C SER A 25 9.65 -9.76 4.16
N LEU A 26 8.58 -9.27 4.79
CA LEU A 26 8.16 -9.72 6.12
C LEU A 26 6.86 -10.52 5.96
N ALA A 27 6.89 -11.78 6.38
CA ALA A 27 5.78 -12.70 6.21
C ALA A 27 5.01 -12.83 7.53
N ASP A 28 3.76 -12.39 7.53
CA ASP A 28 2.78 -12.69 8.55
C ASP A 28 2.02 -13.96 8.13
N HIS A 29 2.52 -15.11 8.58
CA HIS A 29 1.97 -16.41 8.20
C HIS A 29 0.59 -16.65 8.83
N ASP A 30 0.31 -16.04 9.99
CA ASP A 30 -0.95 -16.22 10.71
C ASP A 30 -2.11 -15.50 10.00
N ASN A 31 -1.83 -14.34 9.38
CA ASN A 31 -2.82 -13.56 8.65
C ASN A 31 -2.73 -13.71 7.11
N GLU A 32 -1.77 -14.51 6.62
CA GLU A 32 -1.43 -14.64 5.20
C GLU A 32 -1.10 -13.29 4.52
N ILE A 33 -0.47 -12.37 5.27
CA ILE A 33 -0.11 -11.02 4.80
C ILE A 33 1.40 -10.95 4.60
N TYR A 34 1.82 -10.53 3.41
CA TYR A 34 3.25 -10.36 3.11
C TYR A 34 3.55 -8.89 2.90
N TRP A 35 4.32 -8.31 3.81
CA TRP A 35 4.82 -6.95 3.69
C TRP A 35 6.08 -6.92 2.83
N LEU A 36 6.16 -5.92 1.95
CA LEU A 36 7.30 -5.63 1.11
C LEU A 36 7.79 -4.23 1.44
N LEU A 37 9.00 -4.14 1.98
CA LEU A 37 9.57 -2.89 2.48
C LEU A 37 10.84 -2.53 1.71
N SER A 38 11.01 -1.24 1.43
CA SER A 38 12.29 -0.66 1.03
C SER A 38 12.35 0.81 1.46
N ASP A 39 13.53 1.42 1.32
CA ASP A 39 13.79 2.81 1.76
C ASP A 39 12.82 3.86 1.19
N LYS A 40 12.19 3.58 0.05
CA LYS A 40 11.32 4.54 -0.66
C LYS A 40 9.90 4.07 -0.87
N GLN A 41 9.56 2.85 -0.47
CA GLN A 41 8.22 2.33 -0.65
C GLN A 41 7.92 1.19 0.32
N ALA A 42 6.66 1.13 0.73
CA ALA A 42 6.11 0.03 1.48
C ALA A 42 4.88 -0.47 0.74
N GLY A 43 4.68 -1.78 0.75
CA GLY A 43 3.46 -2.38 0.26
C GLY A 43 3.18 -3.67 0.99
N PHE A 44 2.00 -4.20 0.77
CA PHE A 44 1.62 -5.49 1.32
C PHE A 44 0.77 -6.26 0.32
N VAL A 45 0.98 -7.57 0.29
CA VAL A 45 0.17 -8.54 -0.41
C VAL A 45 -0.89 -9.01 0.56
N LEU A 46 -2.15 -8.87 0.16
CA LEU A 46 -3.28 -9.41 0.90
C LEU A 46 -3.79 -10.70 0.25
N PRO A 47 -4.43 -11.59 1.03
CA PRO A 47 -5.24 -12.66 0.48
C PRO A 47 -6.28 -12.14 -0.52
N PRO A 48 -6.69 -12.92 -1.54
CA PRO A 48 -7.56 -12.45 -2.63
C PRO A 48 -8.87 -11.77 -2.19
N ASP A 49 -9.45 -12.21 -1.07
CA ASP A 49 -10.70 -11.65 -0.54
C ASP A 49 -10.51 -10.25 0.05
N HIS A 50 -9.47 -10.09 0.87
CA HIS A 50 -9.07 -8.80 1.44
C HIS A 50 -8.60 -7.82 0.35
N LEU A 51 -7.88 -8.33 -0.65
CA LEU A 51 -7.39 -7.54 -1.77
C LEU A 51 -8.53 -6.86 -2.53
N ARG A 52 -9.63 -7.58 -2.81
CA ARG A 52 -10.80 -7.00 -3.51
C ARG A 52 -11.44 -5.87 -2.72
N GLN A 53 -11.54 -6.01 -1.41
CA GLN A 53 -12.13 -5.00 -0.53
C GLN A 53 -11.26 -3.75 -0.45
N LEU A 54 -9.96 -3.93 -0.23
CA LEU A 54 -9.00 -2.83 -0.20
C LEU A 54 -8.92 -2.10 -1.55
N TYR A 55 -8.93 -2.83 -2.66
CA TYR A 55 -8.98 -2.22 -4.00
C TYR A 55 -10.21 -1.33 -4.19
N ARG A 56 -11.38 -1.80 -3.75
CA ARG A 56 -12.62 -1.01 -3.82
C ARG A 56 -12.47 0.26 -3.00
N ALA A 57 -12.03 0.11 -1.75
CA ALA A 57 -11.89 1.22 -0.81
C ALA A 57 -10.85 2.26 -1.29
N VAL A 58 -9.69 1.82 -1.77
CA VAL A 58 -8.57 2.70 -2.14
C VAL A 58 -8.71 3.26 -3.55
N LEU A 59 -9.12 2.47 -4.55
CA LEU A 59 -9.00 2.84 -5.97
C LEU A 59 -10.30 3.17 -6.68
N LEU A 60 -11.46 2.74 -6.17
CA LEU A 60 -12.73 2.95 -6.89
C LEU A 60 -13.56 4.13 -6.38
N HIS A 61 -13.34 4.59 -5.15
CA HIS A 61 -14.05 5.76 -4.62
C HIS A 61 -13.41 7.08 -5.09
N ARG A 62 -14.29 8.04 -5.41
CA ARG A 62 -13.91 9.43 -5.71
C ARG A 62 -13.17 10.03 -4.52
N ASP A 63 -13.75 9.86 -3.33
CA ASP A 63 -13.16 10.23 -2.05
C ASP A 63 -12.78 8.94 -1.32
N ALA A 64 -11.48 8.62 -1.29
CA ALA A 64 -11.00 7.42 -0.61
C ALA A 64 -10.99 7.66 0.91
N PRO A 65 -11.53 6.74 1.72
CA PRO A 65 -11.42 6.83 3.16
C PRO A 65 -9.93 6.78 3.58
N PRO A 66 -9.57 7.40 4.73
CA PRO A 66 -8.20 7.39 5.22
C PRO A 66 -7.65 5.98 5.40
N LEU A 67 -6.41 5.77 4.98
CA LEU A 67 -5.61 4.59 5.32
C LEU A 67 -4.90 4.87 6.64
N THR A 68 -5.35 4.23 7.72
CA THR A 68 -4.86 4.49 9.07
C THR A 68 -4.08 3.30 9.61
N PHE A 69 -2.81 3.53 9.91
CA PHE A 69 -1.92 2.59 10.60
C PHE A 69 -2.04 2.80 12.11
N ARG A 70 -2.93 2.02 12.73
CA ARG A 70 -3.05 1.94 14.19
C ARG A 70 -2.04 0.96 14.76
N HIS A 71 -1.98 0.91 16.08
CA HIS A 71 -1.23 -0.12 16.79
C HIS A 71 -1.88 -1.49 16.52
N TYR A 72 -1.11 -2.45 16.03
CA TYR A 72 -1.48 -3.79 15.57
C TYR A 72 -2.58 -3.86 14.51
N MET A 73 -2.90 -2.78 13.80
CA MET A 73 -4.04 -2.79 12.87
C MET A 73 -3.91 -1.78 11.74
N LEU A 74 -4.35 -2.17 10.55
CA LEU A 74 -4.54 -1.28 9.41
C LEU A 74 -6.04 -1.11 9.12
N GLU A 75 -6.49 0.12 8.92
CA GLU A 75 -7.90 0.46 8.64
C GLU A 75 -8.04 1.30 7.36
N VAL A 76 -9.07 1.01 6.56
CA VAL A 76 -9.49 1.78 5.38
C VAL A 76 -11.01 1.71 5.24
N GLY A 77 -11.72 2.75 5.69
CA GLY A 77 -13.19 2.73 5.68
C GLY A 77 -13.71 1.57 6.54
N ASP A 78 -14.56 0.72 5.96
CA ASP A 78 -15.12 -0.46 6.64
C ASP A 78 -14.20 -1.69 6.62
N PHE A 79 -13.01 -1.56 6.03
CA PHE A 79 -12.03 -2.63 5.92
C PHE A 79 -10.94 -2.48 6.99
N SER A 80 -10.65 -3.55 7.73
CA SER A 80 -9.50 -3.59 8.63
C SER A 80 -8.87 -4.98 8.70
N PHE A 81 -7.60 -5.04 9.08
CA PHE A 81 -6.92 -6.29 9.41
C PHE A 81 -5.83 -6.08 10.47
N SER A 82 -5.53 -7.13 11.21
CA SER A 82 -4.53 -7.11 12.27
C SER A 82 -3.12 -7.29 11.72
N LEU A 83 -2.16 -6.60 12.32
CA LEU A 83 -0.73 -6.77 12.10
C LEU A 83 -0.17 -7.64 13.23
N THR A 84 0.63 -8.64 12.88
CA THR A 84 1.40 -9.40 13.88
C THR A 84 2.36 -8.50 14.66
N PRO A 85 2.51 -8.71 15.98
CA PRO A 85 3.42 -7.91 16.79
C PRO A 85 4.90 -8.00 16.38
N GLU A 86 5.32 -9.12 15.81
CA GLU A 86 6.72 -9.37 15.45
C GLU A 86 7.27 -8.34 14.45
N HIS A 87 6.45 -7.90 13.51
CA HIS A 87 6.86 -7.02 12.41
C HIS A 87 6.37 -5.58 12.54
N GLU A 88 5.53 -5.30 13.53
CA GLU A 88 4.84 -4.03 13.66
C GLU A 88 5.81 -2.84 13.74
N ASP A 89 6.76 -2.87 14.67
CA ASP A 89 7.69 -1.76 14.91
C ASP A 89 8.45 -1.39 13.63
N ARG A 90 8.83 -2.41 12.85
CA ARG A 90 9.54 -2.22 11.58
C ARG A 90 8.63 -1.61 10.51
N ILE A 91 7.42 -2.13 10.34
CA ILE A 91 6.43 -1.58 9.40
C ILE A 91 6.12 -0.14 9.75
N ARG A 92 5.81 0.15 11.02
CA ARG A 92 5.48 1.49 11.50
C ARG A 92 6.65 2.45 11.32
N LYS A 93 7.88 2.02 11.60
CA LYS A 93 9.09 2.81 11.34
C LYS A 93 9.24 3.15 9.86
N THR A 94 9.12 2.18 8.95
CA THR A 94 9.23 2.44 7.50
C THR A 94 8.12 3.38 7.01
N ILE A 95 6.87 3.19 7.47
CA ILE A 95 5.77 4.11 7.14
C ILE A 95 6.04 5.50 7.67
N HIS A 96 6.51 5.64 8.91
CA HIS A 96 6.91 6.92 9.48
C HIS A 96 7.95 7.61 8.60
N GLU A 97 9.04 6.92 8.26
CA GLU A 97 10.10 7.43 7.41
C GLU A 97 9.57 7.90 6.05
N ILE A 98 8.72 7.12 5.38
CA ILE A 98 8.11 7.49 4.10
C ILE A 98 7.23 8.74 4.24
N LEU A 99 6.35 8.77 5.25
CA LEU A 99 5.42 9.88 5.49
C LEU A 99 6.15 11.18 5.90
N SER A 100 7.30 11.06 6.57
CA SER A 100 8.14 12.19 6.97
C SER A 100 8.95 12.81 5.83
N THR A 101 9.07 12.14 4.67
CA THR A 101 9.80 12.72 3.53
C THR A 101 9.13 14.00 3.00
N GLU A 102 9.92 14.90 2.40
CA GLU A 102 9.41 16.09 1.69
C GLU A 102 8.90 15.77 0.28
N ASN A 103 9.15 14.56 -0.21
CA ASN A 103 8.77 14.15 -1.54
C ASN A 103 7.24 14.03 -1.67
N SER A 104 6.74 14.20 -2.90
CA SER A 104 5.39 13.75 -3.21
C SER A 104 5.28 12.25 -3.00
N LEU A 105 4.20 11.83 -2.35
CA LEU A 105 3.90 10.42 -2.14
C LEU A 105 2.83 9.95 -3.13
N HIS A 106 2.89 8.66 -3.43
CA HIS A 106 2.07 8.02 -4.43
C HIS A 106 1.55 6.67 -3.93
N VAL A 107 0.25 6.43 -4.08
CA VAL A 107 -0.40 5.14 -3.84
C VAL A 107 -0.85 4.55 -5.16
N TYR A 108 -0.39 3.34 -5.45
CA TYR A 108 -0.75 2.61 -6.66
C TYR A 108 -0.56 1.11 -6.49
N VAL A 109 -1.11 0.35 -7.43
CA VAL A 109 -0.98 -1.11 -7.44
C VAL A 109 0.33 -1.51 -8.08
N THR A 110 1.06 -2.45 -7.49
CA THR A 110 2.17 -3.16 -8.14
C THR A 110 1.96 -4.68 -8.12
N SER A 111 2.84 -5.42 -8.79
CA SER A 111 2.92 -6.88 -8.72
C SER A 111 4.24 -7.35 -8.13
N HIS A 112 4.21 -8.55 -7.54
CA HIS A 112 5.42 -9.26 -7.18
C HIS A 112 5.97 -9.97 -8.44
N PHE A 113 7.27 -9.89 -8.70
CA PHE A 113 7.86 -10.50 -9.91
C PHE A 113 7.88 -12.03 -9.84
N MET A 114 8.21 -12.57 -8.66
CA MET A 114 8.46 -14.00 -8.44
C MET A 114 7.22 -14.77 -8.01
N SER A 115 6.19 -14.08 -7.51
CA SER A 115 4.89 -14.67 -7.21
C SER A 115 4.07 -14.50 -8.48
N GLY A 116 3.50 -15.57 -9.02
CA GLY A 116 2.79 -15.54 -10.31
C GLY A 116 1.75 -14.41 -10.45
N THR A 117 1.22 -14.27 -11.66
CA THR A 117 0.42 -13.13 -12.20
C THR A 117 -0.73 -12.55 -11.37
N ASN A 118 -1.09 -13.15 -10.22
CA ASN A 118 -2.25 -12.77 -9.42
C ASN A 118 -1.92 -12.02 -8.11
N ALA A 119 -0.67 -12.01 -7.65
CA ALA A 119 -0.31 -11.26 -6.44
C ALA A 119 -0.28 -9.76 -6.77
N ARG A 120 -1.25 -9.01 -6.23
CA ARG A 120 -1.28 -7.53 -6.32
C ARG A 120 -0.94 -6.94 -4.97
N ILE A 121 -0.16 -5.86 -5.03
CA ILE A 121 0.35 -5.15 -3.86
C ILE A 121 -0.22 -3.75 -3.91
N ILE A 122 -0.83 -3.27 -2.83
CA ILE A 122 -1.05 -1.83 -2.67
C ILE A 122 0.26 -1.22 -2.19
N THR A 123 0.80 -0.29 -2.95
CA THR A 123 2.12 0.30 -2.73
C THR A 123 1.98 1.77 -2.40
N LEU A 124 2.53 2.16 -1.25
CA LEU A 124 2.87 3.55 -0.92
C LEU A 124 4.32 3.79 -1.31
N SER A 125 4.58 4.80 -2.13
CA SER A 125 5.92 5.09 -2.65
C SER A 125 6.21 6.58 -2.69
N ALA A 126 7.45 6.95 -2.38
CA ALA A 126 8.01 8.26 -2.69
C ALA A 126 8.49 8.37 -4.16
N LYS A 127 8.41 7.29 -4.93
CA LYS A 127 8.68 7.29 -6.37
C LYS A 127 7.38 7.42 -7.14
N LYS A 128 7.37 8.31 -8.14
CA LYS A 128 6.23 8.47 -9.04
C LYS A 128 6.03 7.19 -9.88
N PRO A 129 4.79 6.67 -10.02
CA PRO A 129 4.54 5.51 -10.88
C PRO A 129 4.77 5.82 -12.36
N ILE A 130 5.01 4.77 -13.16
CA ILE A 130 5.29 4.91 -14.59
C ILE A 130 4.05 5.46 -15.32
N SER A 131 4.17 6.67 -15.90
CA SER A 131 3.04 7.41 -16.48
C SER A 131 2.35 6.72 -17.66
N ILE A 132 3.03 5.82 -18.38
CA ILE A 132 2.39 5.05 -19.47
C ILE A 132 1.42 3.98 -18.94
N ILE A 133 1.63 3.52 -17.70
CA ILE A 133 0.80 2.49 -17.07
C ILE A 133 -0.30 3.14 -16.24
N TYR A 134 -0.03 4.28 -15.58
CA TYR A 134 -0.89 4.84 -14.55
C TYR A 134 -1.42 6.24 -14.86
N LYS A 135 -2.67 6.49 -14.45
CA LYS A 135 -3.28 7.81 -14.36
C LYS A 135 -3.57 8.17 -12.91
N GLU A 136 -3.41 9.46 -12.58
CA GLU A 136 -3.85 9.99 -11.29
C GLU A 136 -5.38 9.99 -11.22
N ILE A 137 -5.93 9.52 -10.11
CA ILE A 137 -7.39 9.38 -9.91
C ILE A 137 -7.93 10.14 -8.71
N GLY A 138 -7.05 10.77 -7.92
CA GLY A 138 -7.42 11.54 -6.73
C GLY A 138 -6.36 11.46 -5.65
N HIS A 139 -6.76 11.73 -4.41
CA HIS A 139 -5.89 11.63 -3.24
C HIS A 139 -6.48 10.70 -2.18
N ILE A 140 -5.66 10.25 -1.24
CA ILE A 140 -6.02 9.47 -0.05
C ILE A 140 -5.23 9.99 1.15
N PRO A 141 -5.89 10.28 2.28
CA PRO A 141 -5.19 10.56 3.53
C PRO A 141 -4.54 9.28 4.06
N ILE A 142 -3.27 9.34 4.41
CA ILE A 142 -2.57 8.26 5.13
C ILE A 142 -2.19 8.77 6.51
N ARG A 143 -2.56 8.01 7.54
CA ARG A 143 -2.39 8.34 8.95
C ARG A 143 -1.56 7.29 9.65
N LEU A 144 -0.65 7.72 10.51
CA LEU A 144 0.11 6.88 11.43
C LEU A 144 -0.10 7.44 12.85
N ASP A 145 -0.81 6.69 13.68
CA ASP A 145 -1.21 7.15 15.02
C ASP A 145 -0.05 7.18 16.00
#